data_AF-A0A2N0R1G9-F1
#
_entry.id   AF-A0A2N0R1G9-F1
#
_cell.length_a   1.000
_cell.length_b   1.000
_cell.length_c   1.000
_cell.angle_alpha   90.00
_cell.angle_beta   90.00
_cell.angle_gamma   90.00
#
_symmetry.space_group_name_H-M   'P 1'
#
loop_
_entity.id
_entity.type
_entity.pdbx_description
1 polymer ?
#
loop_
_entity_poly.entity_id
_entity_poly.type
_entity_poly.pdbx_seq_one_letter_code
_entity_poly.pdbx_strand_id
1 'polypeptide(L)'
;DNKKRIRTTPEQLALLEDTFKTNPSPNSKIREAIAEKLNMSERSIQVWFQNRRAKMKTMQKRTYLIISNNDKISVSQHQPQSQQFTLPEEFITLSFNINNNTSLVSLISCEYLTIGTWHCILTMSSLCYYTLPQNILTYHITNENIEFKMEFSLSDVFSVEYQPIDNIYSQIIIEVKESPSFYMKSNYSEWNTCKDFTEDKQASRHMIHILKGCSILIKPQLIKLMQDDPNLAKV
;
A
#
# COMPACT_ATOMS: atom_id res chain seq x y z
N ASP A 1 -34.26 3.33 -20.32
CA ASP A 1 -33.18 4.10 -20.97
C ASP A 1 -31.84 3.95 -20.27
N ASN A 2 -30.93 3.17 -20.86
CA ASN A 2 -29.59 2.92 -20.33
C ASN A 2 -28.66 4.05 -20.80
N LYS A 3 -28.68 5.19 -20.08
CA LYS A 3 -27.84 6.37 -20.39
C LYS A 3 -26.36 5.95 -20.31
N LYS A 4 -25.67 5.89 -21.47
CA LYS A 4 -24.25 5.49 -21.57
C LYS A 4 -23.42 6.27 -20.53
N ARG A 5 -22.71 5.56 -19.65
CA ARG A 5 -21.81 6.17 -18.67
C ARG A 5 -20.72 6.93 -19.43
N ILE A 6 -20.70 8.25 -19.29
CA ILE A 6 -19.62 9.08 -19.83
C ILE A 6 -18.42 8.89 -18.90
N ARG A 7 -17.27 8.49 -19.45
CA ARG A 7 -16.03 8.33 -18.71
C ARG A 7 -15.42 9.71 -18.48
N THR A 8 -15.11 10.03 -17.22
CA THR A 8 -14.39 11.25 -16.85
C THR A 8 -13.04 11.31 -17.57
N THR A 9 -12.72 12.46 -18.17
CA THR A 9 -11.44 12.66 -18.86
C THR A 9 -10.27 12.71 -17.85
N PRO A 10 -9.02 12.49 -18.29
CA PRO A 10 -7.85 12.61 -17.41
C PRO A 10 -7.75 13.98 -16.72
N GLU A 11 -8.04 15.06 -17.45
CA GLU A 11 -8.03 16.44 -16.93
C GLU A 11 -9.13 16.66 -15.87
N GLN A 12 -10.36 16.20 -16.15
CA GLN A 12 -11.45 16.27 -15.18
C GLN A 12 -11.14 15.46 -13.92
N LEU A 13 -10.55 14.27 -14.09
CA LEU A 13 -10.12 13.43 -12.98
C LEU A 13 -9.03 14.12 -12.14
N ALA A 14 -8.10 14.84 -12.79
CA ALA A 14 -7.03 15.55 -12.10
C ALA A 14 -7.56 16.60 -11.12
N LEU A 15 -8.52 17.43 -11.55
CA LEU A 15 -9.13 18.43 -10.67
C LEU A 15 -9.96 17.80 -9.55
N LEU A 16 -10.73 16.74 -9.86
CA LEU A 16 -11.57 16.06 -8.85
C LEU A 16 -10.71 15.49 -7.72
N GLU A 17 -9.58 14.90 -8.06
CA GLU A 17 -8.66 14.33 -7.09
C GLU A 17 -7.87 15.40 -6.32
N ASP A 18 -7.44 16.48 -6.97
CA ASP A 18 -6.81 17.61 -6.28
C ASP A 18 -7.75 18.22 -5.23
N THR A 19 -9.02 18.39 -5.61
CA THR A 19 -10.07 18.80 -4.66
C THR A 19 -10.28 17.75 -3.57
N PHE A 20 -10.25 16.45 -3.91
CA PHE A 20 -10.41 15.38 -2.92
C PHE A 20 -9.31 15.38 -1.85
N LYS A 21 -8.06 15.71 -2.21
CA LYS A 21 -6.93 15.79 -1.27
C LYS A 21 -7.17 16.82 -0.17
N THR A 22 -7.77 17.96 -0.52
CA THR A 22 -8.02 19.07 0.42
C THR A 22 -9.41 19.02 1.05
N ASN A 23 -10.40 18.47 0.33
CA ASN A 23 -11.77 18.36 0.77
C ASN A 23 -12.44 17.05 0.26
N PRO A 24 -12.33 15.94 1.00
CA PRO A 24 -12.92 14.65 0.62
C PRO A 24 -14.47 14.61 0.65
N SER A 25 -15.10 15.61 1.29
CA SER A 25 -16.56 15.69 1.47
C SER A 25 -17.07 17.09 1.13
N PRO A 26 -16.98 17.51 -0.15
CA PRO A 26 -17.38 18.84 -0.57
C PRO A 26 -18.88 19.05 -0.36
N ASN A 27 -19.24 20.22 0.18
CA ASN A 27 -20.64 20.66 0.34
C ASN A 27 -21.27 21.03 -1.02
N SER A 28 -22.56 21.37 -1.05
CA SER A 28 -23.29 21.70 -2.29
C SER A 28 -22.60 22.79 -3.11
N LYS A 29 -22.27 23.91 -2.47
CA LYS A 29 -21.63 25.06 -3.12
C LYS A 29 -20.31 24.71 -3.80
N ILE A 30 -19.47 23.90 -3.13
CA ILE A 30 -18.19 23.46 -3.69
C ILE A 30 -18.43 22.50 -4.86
N ARG A 31 -19.41 21.60 -4.76
CA ARG A 31 -19.74 20.69 -5.87
C ARG A 31 -20.29 21.42 -7.09
N GLU A 32 -21.11 22.46 -6.89
CA GLU A 32 -21.63 23.33 -7.96
C GLU A 32 -20.48 24.03 -8.69
N ALA A 33 -19.53 24.63 -7.95
CA ALA A 33 -18.36 25.27 -8.56
C ALA A 33 -17.48 24.28 -9.37
N ILE A 34 -17.31 23.05 -8.88
CA ILE A 34 -16.57 21.99 -9.61
C ILE A 34 -17.35 21.52 -10.84
N ALA A 35 -18.67 21.39 -10.72
CA ALA A 35 -19.56 20.99 -11.79
C ALA A 35 -19.49 21.97 -12.97
N GLU A 36 -19.53 23.27 -12.69
CA GLU A 36 -19.33 24.32 -13.69
C GLU A 36 -17.94 24.24 -14.33
N LYS A 37 -16.88 24.15 -13.53
CA LYS A 37 -15.49 24.12 -14.01
C LYS A 37 -15.18 22.90 -14.88
N LEU A 38 -15.80 21.75 -14.61
CA LEU A 38 -15.58 20.49 -15.34
C LEU A 38 -16.62 20.20 -16.42
N ASN A 39 -17.62 21.07 -16.57
CA ASN A 39 -18.79 20.83 -17.41
C ASN A 39 -19.44 19.46 -17.12
N MET A 40 -19.65 19.16 -15.84
CA MET A 40 -20.26 17.94 -15.33
C MET A 40 -21.50 18.29 -14.51
N SER A 41 -22.44 17.35 -14.33
CA SER A 41 -23.55 17.58 -13.40
C SER A 41 -23.09 17.51 -11.96
N GLU A 42 -23.69 18.30 -11.05
CA GLU A 42 -23.42 18.24 -9.61
C GLU A 42 -23.59 16.81 -9.07
N ARG A 43 -24.60 16.07 -9.57
CA ARG A 43 -24.83 14.66 -9.24
C ARG A 43 -23.66 13.76 -9.66
N SER A 44 -23.06 14.01 -10.82
CA SER A 44 -21.86 13.28 -11.26
C SER A 44 -20.68 13.54 -10.33
N ILE A 45 -20.49 14.79 -9.89
CA ILE A 45 -19.48 15.15 -8.89
C ILE A 45 -19.77 14.42 -7.58
N GLN A 46 -21.00 14.48 -7.07
CA GLN A 46 -21.41 13.80 -5.85
C GLN A 46 -21.13 12.29 -5.89
N VAL A 47 -21.53 11.60 -6.96
CA VAL A 47 -21.31 10.16 -7.14
C VAL A 47 -19.82 9.85 -7.24
N TRP A 48 -19.04 10.69 -7.92
CA TRP A 48 -17.59 10.53 -8.00
C TRP A 48 -16.96 10.58 -6.60
N PHE A 49 -17.28 11.60 -5.80
CA PHE A 49 -16.77 11.74 -4.43
C PHE A 49 -17.23 10.59 -3.52
N GLN A 50 -18.48 10.11 -3.67
CA GLN A 50 -18.97 8.93 -2.95
C GLN A 50 -18.18 7.67 -3.31
N ASN A 51 -18.01 7.38 -4.61
CA ASN A 51 -17.25 6.23 -5.09
C ASN A 51 -15.79 6.30 -4.67
N ARG A 52 -15.19 7.49 -4.71
CA ARG A 52 -13.80 7.72 -4.29
C ARG A 52 -13.61 7.46 -2.80
N ARG A 53 -14.53 7.95 -1.95
CA ARG A 53 -14.53 7.62 -0.51
C ARG A 53 -14.75 6.14 -0.25
N ALA A 54 -15.65 5.48 -0.99
CA ALA A 54 -15.87 4.04 -0.86
C ALA A 54 -14.61 3.24 -1.20
N LYS A 55 -13.93 3.57 -2.31
CA LYS A 55 -12.65 2.96 -2.70
C LYS A 55 -11.58 3.14 -1.62
N MET A 56 -11.47 4.35 -1.05
CA MET A 56 -10.54 4.62 0.05
C MET A 56 -10.83 3.79 1.29
N LYS A 57 -12.10 3.71 1.69
CA LYS A 57 -12.52 2.90 2.82
C LYS A 57 -12.23 1.42 2.60
N THR A 58 -12.38 0.90 1.37
CA THR A 58 -12.02 -0.48 1.04
C THR A 58 -10.52 -0.72 1.16
N MET A 59 -9.69 0.21 0.67
CA MET A 59 -8.23 0.12 0.79
C MET A 59 -7.77 0.15 2.25
N GLN A 60 -8.31 1.08 3.05
CA GLN A 60 -8.03 1.14 4.49
C GLN A 60 -8.54 -0.11 5.23
N LYS A 61 -9.73 -0.59 4.88
CA LYS A 61 -10.27 -1.83 5.44
C LYS A 61 -9.39 -3.03 5.10
N ARG A 62 -8.82 -3.10 3.89
CA ARG A 62 -7.82 -4.11 3.53
C ARG A 62 -6.64 -4.03 4.50
N THR A 63 -6.07 -2.85 4.70
CA THR A 63 -4.96 -2.66 5.64
C THR A 63 -5.34 -3.04 7.07
N TYR A 64 -6.55 -2.69 7.52
CA TYR A 64 -7.07 -3.08 8.83
C TYR A 64 -7.31 -4.59 8.96
N LEU A 65 -7.87 -5.24 7.94
CA LEU A 65 -8.12 -6.69 7.96
C LEU A 65 -6.83 -7.50 7.96
N ILE A 66 -5.83 -7.01 7.24
CA ILE A 66 -4.45 -7.50 7.30
C ILE A 66 -3.93 -7.49 8.75
N ILE A 67 -4.21 -6.42 9.50
CA ILE A 67 -3.86 -6.31 10.92
C ILE A 67 -4.68 -7.30 11.76
N SER A 68 -6.01 -7.33 11.57
CA SER A 68 -6.90 -8.09 12.45
C SER A 68 -6.89 -9.60 12.25
N ASN A 69 -6.57 -10.09 11.04
CA ASN A 69 -6.51 -11.53 10.76
C ASN A 69 -5.25 -12.21 11.32
N ASN A 70 -4.22 -11.43 11.69
CA ASN A 70 -2.92 -11.96 12.07
C ASN A 70 -2.67 -12.08 13.59
N ASP A 71 -3.62 -11.75 14.47
CA ASP A 71 -3.48 -12.07 15.90
C ASP A 71 -4.81 -12.33 16.62
N LYS A 72 -4.78 -13.34 17.50
CA LYS A 72 -5.67 -13.46 18.66
C LYS A 72 -5.35 -12.34 19.68
N ILE A 73 -5.49 -11.05 19.34
CA ILE A 73 -5.48 -9.96 20.33
C ILE A 73 -6.55 -8.92 19.99
N SER A 74 -7.31 -8.58 21.03
CA SER A 74 -8.44 -7.66 21.07
C SER A 74 -8.07 -6.25 20.64
N VAL A 75 -8.60 -5.83 19.49
CA VAL A 75 -8.79 -4.41 19.21
C VAL A 75 -9.84 -3.90 20.19
N SER A 76 -9.47 -2.93 21.04
CA SER A 76 -10.43 -2.21 21.87
C SER A 76 -11.51 -1.64 20.94
N GLN A 77 -12.73 -2.15 21.07
CA GLN A 77 -13.87 -1.74 20.26
C GLN A 77 -14.24 -0.29 20.60
N HIS A 78 -13.69 0.65 19.85
CA HIS A 78 -14.38 1.91 19.62
C HIS A 78 -14.96 1.89 18.22
N GLN A 79 -16.28 1.76 18.17
CA GLN A 79 -17.08 1.99 16.97
C GLN A 79 -16.72 3.37 16.39
N PRO A 80 -16.47 3.49 15.08
CA PRO A 80 -16.31 4.80 14.48
C PRO A 80 -17.68 5.48 14.43
N GLN A 81 -17.97 6.31 15.44
CA GLN A 81 -19.03 7.30 15.37
C GLN A 81 -18.71 8.31 14.26
N SER A 82 -19.74 8.68 13.53
CA SER A 82 -19.72 9.62 12.42
C SER A 82 -19.17 10.99 12.82
N GLN A 83 -18.39 11.60 11.90
CA GLN A 83 -17.99 13.02 11.83
C GLN A 83 -16.64 13.42 12.45
N GLN A 84 -15.54 12.96 11.86
CA GLN A 84 -14.36 13.75 11.45
C GLN A 84 -13.41 12.81 10.68
N PHE A 85 -13.11 13.13 9.41
CA PHE A 85 -12.14 12.36 8.61
C PHE A 85 -10.73 12.85 8.95
N THR A 86 -10.19 12.37 10.05
CA THR A 86 -8.77 12.42 10.37
C THR A 86 -8.22 11.01 10.20
N LEU A 87 -7.06 10.86 9.53
CA LEU A 87 -6.19 9.69 9.75
C LEU A 87 -5.59 9.88 11.15
N PRO A 88 -6.01 9.14 12.18
CA PRO A 88 -5.44 9.33 13.52
C PRO A 88 -4.18 8.46 13.63
N GLU A 89 -3.05 9.16 13.75
CA GLU A 89 -1.78 8.83 14.43
C GLU A 89 -1.39 7.34 14.61
N GLU A 90 -0.26 6.81 14.11
CA GLU A 90 0.82 7.29 13.25
C GLU A 90 1.38 6.03 12.55
N PHE A 91 1.14 5.89 11.23
CA PHE A 91 1.74 4.88 10.34
C PHE A 91 1.79 3.45 10.89
N ILE A 92 0.76 2.67 10.56
CA ILE A 92 0.49 1.29 10.98
C ILE A 92 1.77 0.46 11.22
N THR A 93 2.16 0.39 12.49
CA THR A 93 3.11 -0.57 13.03
C THR A 93 2.30 -1.77 13.52
N LEU A 94 2.60 -2.92 12.93
CA LEU A 94 2.01 -4.22 13.21
C LEU A 94 2.90 -4.97 14.20
N SER A 95 2.31 -5.74 15.12
CA SER A 95 3.05 -6.77 15.85
C SER A 95 2.93 -8.10 15.11
N PHE A 96 4.05 -8.79 14.88
CA PHE A 96 4.05 -10.18 14.39
C PHE A 96 4.80 -11.07 15.38
N ASN A 97 4.29 -12.28 15.62
CA ASN A 97 5.08 -13.31 16.27
C ASN A 97 6.06 -13.91 15.24
N ILE A 98 7.34 -13.57 15.38
CA ILE A 98 8.43 -14.10 14.57
C ILE A 98 9.32 -14.90 15.51
N ASN A 99 9.42 -16.22 15.30
CA ASN A 99 10.26 -17.13 16.10
C ASN A 99 9.99 -17.06 17.61
N ASN A 100 8.72 -17.09 18.03
CA ASN A 100 8.27 -16.96 19.43
C ASN A 100 8.53 -15.59 20.09
N ASN A 101 9.03 -14.60 19.33
CA ASN A 101 9.17 -13.22 19.78
C ASN A 101 8.23 -12.31 19.00
N THR A 102 7.41 -11.54 19.73
CA THR A 102 6.59 -10.49 19.12
C THR A 102 7.49 -9.34 18.68
N SER A 103 7.62 -9.14 17.37
CA SER A 103 8.37 -8.02 16.79
C SER A 103 7.41 -6.99 16.22
N LEU A 104 7.71 -5.71 16.45
CA LEU A 104 7.02 -4.60 15.81
C LEU A 104 7.59 -4.40 14.40
N VAL A 105 6.72 -4.49 13.40
CA VAL A 105 7.05 -4.22 11.99
C VAL A 105 6.24 -3.03 11.50
N SER A 106 6.73 -2.34 10.48
CA SER A 106 6.02 -1.23 9.85
C SER A 106 5.60 -1.61 8.44
N LEU A 107 4.32 -1.39 8.11
CA LEU A 107 3.75 -1.81 6.83
C LEU A 107 4.01 -0.79 5.71
N ILE A 108 4.25 -1.28 4.50
CA ILE A 108 4.19 -0.53 3.25
C ILE A 108 2.98 -1.01 2.45
N SER A 109 1.92 -0.21 2.44
CA SER A 109 0.66 -0.57 1.78
C SER A 109 0.82 -0.53 0.27
N CYS A 110 0.88 -1.68 -0.38
CA CYS A 110 0.92 -1.77 -1.84
C CYS A 110 -0.05 -2.84 -2.36
N GLU A 111 -0.46 -2.67 -3.61
CA GLU A 111 -1.32 -3.61 -4.34
C GLU A 111 -0.56 -4.38 -5.41
N TYR A 112 0.60 -3.87 -5.83
CA TYR A 112 1.44 -4.47 -6.84
C TYR A 112 2.90 -4.44 -6.42
N LEU A 113 3.58 -5.56 -6.64
CA LEU A 113 5.03 -5.66 -6.63
C LEU A 113 5.48 -5.99 -8.06
N THR A 114 6.50 -5.30 -8.57
CA THR A 114 7.07 -5.53 -9.89
C THR A 114 8.59 -5.60 -9.79
N ILE A 115 9.17 -6.62 -10.42
CA ILE A 115 10.62 -6.84 -10.49
C ILE A 115 10.96 -7.30 -11.91
N GLY A 116 11.67 -6.47 -12.67
CA GLY A 116 11.87 -6.70 -14.10
C GLY A 116 10.53 -6.72 -14.87
N THR A 117 10.28 -7.79 -15.61
CA THR A 117 9.00 -8.08 -16.27
C THR A 117 8.03 -8.89 -15.41
N TRP A 118 8.46 -9.38 -14.24
CA TRP A 118 7.59 -10.10 -13.32
C TRP A 118 6.71 -9.14 -12.53
N HIS A 119 5.40 -9.42 -12.49
CA HIS A 119 4.41 -8.61 -11.80
C HIS A 119 3.57 -9.48 -10.88
N CYS A 120 3.38 -9.04 -9.64
CA CYS A 120 2.58 -9.73 -8.64
C CYS A 120 1.49 -8.81 -8.09
N ILE A 121 0.23 -9.26 -8.17
CA ILE A 121 -0.92 -8.59 -7.54
C ILE A 121 -1.06 -9.13 -6.12
N LEU A 122 -0.94 -8.25 -5.13
CA LEU A 122 -0.92 -8.65 -3.73
C LEU A 122 -2.35 -8.91 -3.20
N THR A 123 -2.59 -10.14 -2.73
CA THR A 123 -3.86 -10.55 -2.12
C THR A 123 -4.01 -9.98 -0.70
N MET A 124 -5.17 -10.15 -0.07
CA MET A 124 -5.42 -9.62 1.30
C MET A 124 -4.52 -10.24 2.37
N SER A 125 -3.89 -11.38 2.08
CA SER A 125 -2.95 -12.05 2.98
C SER A 125 -1.49 -11.72 2.64
N SER A 126 -1.23 -11.02 1.53
CA SER A 126 0.10 -10.61 1.10
C SER A 126 0.47 -9.24 1.65
N LEU A 127 1.72 -9.08 2.10
CA LEU A 127 2.21 -7.95 2.88
C LEU A 127 3.60 -7.51 2.43
N CYS A 128 3.86 -6.21 2.46
CA CYS A 128 5.20 -5.65 2.40
C CYS A 128 5.44 -4.91 3.72
N TYR A 129 6.51 -5.25 4.44
CA TYR A 129 6.79 -4.65 5.75
C TYR A 129 8.28 -4.67 6.04
N TYR A 130 8.74 -3.80 6.94
CA TYR A 130 10.10 -3.82 7.45
C TYR A 130 10.13 -3.94 8.96
N THR A 131 11.25 -4.45 9.48
CA THR A 131 11.48 -4.62 10.91
C THR A 131 12.82 -3.99 11.28
N LEU A 132 12.79 -2.93 12.11
CA LEU A 132 13.98 -2.13 12.41
C LEU A 132 15.00 -2.87 13.30
N PRO A 133 14.61 -3.57 14.39
CA PRO A 133 15.58 -4.30 15.20
C PRO A 133 16.37 -5.35 14.42
N GLN A 134 15.76 -5.95 13.40
CA GLN A 134 16.38 -6.95 12.53
C GLN A 134 16.99 -6.35 11.26
N ASN A 135 16.70 -5.07 10.96
CA ASN A 135 17.16 -4.36 9.77
C ASN A 135 16.77 -5.07 8.46
N ILE A 136 15.53 -5.56 8.36
CA ILE A 136 15.05 -6.38 7.22
C ILE A 136 13.80 -5.74 6.60
N LEU A 137 13.76 -5.66 5.27
CA LEU A 137 12.55 -5.45 4.47
C LEU A 137 12.08 -6.79 3.88
N THR A 138 10.79 -7.08 4.04
CA THR A 138 10.18 -8.36 3.65
C THR A 138 9.01 -8.14 2.70
N TYR A 139 9.02 -8.87 1.58
CA TYR A 139 7.83 -9.05 0.74
C TYR A 139 7.27 -10.45 1.00
N HIS A 140 6.11 -10.51 1.66
CA HIS A 140 5.38 -11.72 1.95
C HIS A 140 4.21 -11.86 0.97
N ILE A 141 4.20 -12.94 0.20
CA ILE A 141 3.21 -13.24 -0.82
C ILE A 141 2.50 -14.55 -0.45
N THR A 142 1.18 -14.50 -0.40
CA THR A 142 0.36 -15.69 -0.12
C THR A 142 -0.38 -16.09 -1.39
N ASN A 143 -0.22 -17.36 -1.78
CA ASN A 143 -0.96 -17.99 -2.86
C ASN A 143 -1.62 -19.28 -2.36
N GLU A 144 -2.95 -19.23 -2.18
CA GLU A 144 -3.75 -20.33 -1.64
C GLU A 144 -3.21 -20.85 -0.30
N ASN A 145 -2.56 -22.02 -0.32
CA ASN A 145 -2.03 -22.73 0.85
C ASN A 145 -0.50 -22.67 0.96
N ILE A 146 0.14 -21.84 0.11
CA ILE A 146 1.58 -21.66 0.07
C ILE A 146 1.90 -20.18 0.29
N GLU A 147 2.80 -19.95 1.23
CA GLU A 147 3.33 -18.64 1.56
C GLU A 147 4.79 -18.56 1.07
N PHE A 148 5.12 -17.47 0.41
CA PHE A 148 6.45 -17.14 -0.08
C PHE A 148 6.89 -15.85 0.56
N LYS A 149 8.17 -15.74 0.92
CA LYS A 149 8.74 -14.43 1.26
C LYS A 149 10.11 -14.26 0.65
N MET A 150 10.41 -13.01 0.31
CA MET A 150 11.77 -12.59 0.03
C MET A 150 12.18 -11.49 1.00
N GLU A 151 13.41 -11.54 1.47
CA GLU A 151 13.96 -10.68 2.52
C GLU A 151 15.31 -10.11 2.09
N PHE A 152 15.53 -8.84 2.38
CA PHE A 152 16.82 -8.19 2.17
C PHE A 152 17.05 -7.16 3.28
N SER A 153 18.32 -6.84 3.56
CA SER A 153 18.63 -5.91 4.63
C SER A 153 18.30 -4.48 4.21
N LEU A 154 17.81 -3.65 5.14
CA LEU A 154 17.64 -2.22 4.88
C LEU A 154 18.99 -1.54 4.57
N SER A 155 20.11 -2.06 5.11
CA SER A 155 21.46 -1.59 4.76
C SER A 155 21.87 -1.87 3.31
N ASP A 156 21.22 -2.85 2.67
CA ASP A 156 21.47 -3.22 1.28
C ASP A 156 20.63 -2.36 0.32
N VAL A 157 19.72 -1.53 0.83
CA VAL A 157 19.00 -0.57 -0.01
C VAL A 157 19.98 0.50 -0.49
N PHE A 158 20.10 0.60 -1.81
CA PHE A 158 20.94 1.57 -2.50
C PHE A 158 20.20 2.88 -2.79
N SER A 159 18.90 2.84 -3.09
CA SER A 159 18.11 4.05 -3.30
C SER A 159 16.62 3.76 -3.06
N VAL A 160 15.87 4.80 -2.66
CA VAL A 160 14.42 4.74 -2.51
C VAL A 160 13.77 5.98 -3.13
N GLU A 161 13.09 5.81 -4.27
CA GLU A 161 12.41 6.90 -4.95
C GLU A 161 10.89 6.82 -4.83
N TYR A 162 10.27 7.93 -4.44
CA TYR A 162 8.82 8.09 -4.51
C TYR A 162 8.42 8.71 -5.86
N GLN A 163 7.53 8.04 -6.59
CA GLN A 163 7.01 8.56 -7.85
C GLN A 163 5.47 8.54 -7.86
N PRO A 164 4.79 9.70 -7.97
CA PRO A 164 3.35 9.71 -8.21
C PRO A 164 3.05 9.19 -9.62
N ILE A 165 2.08 8.28 -9.75
CA ILE A 165 1.65 7.74 -11.05
C ILE A 165 0.43 8.52 -11.54
N ASP A 166 -0.55 8.62 -10.66
CA ASP A 166 -1.73 9.45 -10.83
C ASP A 166 -2.13 10.01 -9.46
N ASN A 167 -3.33 10.56 -9.32
CA ASN A 167 -3.73 11.16 -8.04
C ASN A 167 -4.20 10.13 -6.99
N ILE A 168 -4.44 8.89 -7.40
CA ILE A 168 -4.84 7.79 -6.52
C ILE A 168 -3.64 6.93 -6.16
N TYR A 169 -2.76 6.68 -7.12
CA TYR A 169 -1.68 5.72 -7.04
C TYR A 169 -0.31 6.40 -7.16
N SER A 170 0.62 5.88 -6.38
CA SER A 170 2.04 6.16 -6.49
C SER A 170 2.81 4.84 -6.45
N GLN A 171 4.08 4.92 -6.78
CA GLN A 171 5.02 3.84 -6.59
C GLN A 171 6.20 4.29 -5.73
N ILE A 172 6.76 3.32 -5.02
CA ILE A 172 8.10 3.38 -4.46
C ILE A 172 8.98 2.51 -5.34
N ILE A 173 10.09 3.05 -5.81
CA ILE A 173 11.14 2.31 -6.49
C ILE A 173 12.26 2.09 -5.46
N ILE A 174 12.56 0.84 -5.18
CA ILE A 174 13.61 0.44 -4.24
C ILE A 174 14.70 -0.25 -5.05
N GLU A 175 15.90 0.33 -5.05
CA GLU A 175 17.09 -0.32 -5.60
C GLU A 175 17.86 -0.99 -4.47
N VAL A 176 18.24 -2.26 -4.65
CA VAL A 176 19.03 -3.02 -3.68
C VAL A 176 20.42 -3.37 -4.22
N LYS A 177 21.40 -3.58 -3.35
CA LYS A 177 22.77 -3.94 -3.76
C LYS A 177 22.91 -5.43 -4.09
N GLU A 178 22.15 -6.26 -3.39
CA GLU A 178 22.30 -7.71 -3.39
C GLU A 178 20.96 -8.41 -3.62
N SER A 179 21.03 -9.64 -4.13
CA SER A 179 19.85 -10.50 -4.31
C SER A 179 19.18 -10.79 -2.96
N PRO A 180 17.84 -10.77 -2.87
CA PRO A 180 17.11 -11.20 -1.68
C PRO A 180 17.38 -12.66 -1.29
N SER A 181 17.12 -12.97 -0.02
CA SER A 181 16.96 -14.34 0.47
C SER A 181 15.51 -14.80 0.30
N PHE A 182 15.30 -16.04 -0.13
CA PHE A 182 13.97 -16.56 -0.47
C PHE A 182 13.55 -17.69 0.46
N TYR A 183 12.29 -17.67 0.86
CA TYR A 183 11.70 -18.68 1.73
C TYR A 183 10.29 -19.06 1.27
N MET A 184 9.90 -20.29 1.58
CA MET A 184 8.54 -20.77 1.39
C MET A 184 8.08 -21.61 2.58
N LYS A 185 6.77 -21.66 2.80
CA LYS A 185 6.12 -22.63 3.67
C LYS A 185 4.74 -23.02 3.11
N SER A 186 4.28 -24.21 3.44
CA SER A 186 2.88 -24.60 3.30
C SER A 186 2.13 -24.38 4.63
N ASN A 187 0.80 -24.39 4.63
CA ASN A 187 -0.07 -24.12 5.80
C ASN A 187 0.30 -24.84 7.12
N TYR A 188 1.12 -25.90 7.08
CA TYR A 188 1.50 -26.72 8.24
C TYR A 188 3.00 -26.97 8.37
N SER A 189 3.83 -26.25 7.61
CA SER A 189 5.29 -26.39 7.66
C SER A 189 5.94 -25.13 8.23
N GLU A 190 7.14 -25.29 8.77
CA GLU A 190 8.00 -24.15 9.10
C GLU A 190 8.51 -23.46 7.82
N TRP A 191 9.05 -22.25 7.99
CA TRP A 191 9.73 -21.53 6.92
C TRP A 191 10.99 -22.27 6.48
N ASN A 192 11.07 -22.60 5.20
CA ASN A 192 12.23 -23.23 4.60
C ASN A 192 12.83 -22.31 3.54
N THR A 193 14.15 -22.25 3.45
CA THR A 193 14.84 -21.56 2.35
C THR A 193 14.48 -22.21 1.01
N CYS A 194 14.22 -21.42 -0.01
CA CYS A 194 13.96 -21.90 -1.35
C CYS A 194 14.76 -21.14 -2.41
N LYS A 195 14.61 -21.54 -3.67
CA LYS A 195 15.14 -20.77 -4.81
C LYS A 195 14.20 -19.59 -5.09
N ASP A 196 14.70 -18.60 -5.81
CA ASP A 196 13.88 -17.51 -6.34
C ASP A 196 12.63 -18.05 -7.05
N PHE A 197 11.47 -17.68 -6.52
CA PHE A 197 10.15 -18.12 -6.95
C PHE A 197 9.53 -17.18 -7.99
N THR A 198 10.22 -16.11 -8.37
CA THR A 198 9.78 -15.22 -9.45
C THR A 198 10.02 -15.87 -10.82
N GLU A 199 9.21 -15.48 -11.81
CA GLU A 199 9.37 -15.94 -13.20
C GLU A 199 10.80 -15.68 -13.67
N ASP A 200 11.45 -16.70 -14.24
CA ASP A 200 12.85 -16.66 -14.70
C ASP A 200 13.86 -16.18 -13.64
N LYS A 201 13.54 -16.32 -12.34
CA LYS A 201 14.39 -15.90 -11.22
C LYS A 201 14.78 -14.42 -11.33
N GLN A 202 13.79 -13.60 -11.64
CA GLN A 202 14.00 -12.18 -11.85
C GLN A 202 14.40 -11.42 -10.60
N ALA A 203 13.95 -11.81 -9.41
CA ALA A 203 14.34 -11.17 -8.16
C ALA A 203 15.83 -11.36 -7.82
N SER A 204 16.45 -12.44 -8.29
CA SER A 204 17.90 -12.65 -8.20
C SER A 204 18.71 -11.88 -9.25
N ARG A 205 18.07 -11.27 -10.25
CA ARG A 205 18.75 -10.66 -11.42
C ARG A 205 18.47 -9.17 -11.57
N HIS A 206 17.30 -8.71 -11.10
CA HIS A 206 16.87 -7.33 -11.17
C HIS A 206 16.79 -6.77 -9.76
N MET A 207 17.64 -5.78 -9.49
CA MET A 207 17.76 -5.17 -8.18
C MET A 207 16.81 -3.98 -7.97
N ILE A 208 15.99 -3.66 -8.98
CA ILE A 208 14.98 -2.60 -8.90
C ILE A 208 13.62 -3.25 -8.63
N HIS A 209 13.05 -2.95 -7.47
CA HIS A 209 11.74 -3.44 -7.04
C HIS A 209 10.77 -2.26 -6.97
N ILE A 210 9.60 -2.41 -7.60
CA ILE A 210 8.60 -1.36 -7.67
C ILE A 210 7.38 -1.78 -6.86
N LEU A 211 7.10 -1.03 -5.79
CA LEU A 211 5.90 -1.19 -4.97
C LEU A 211 4.89 -0.12 -5.36
N LYS A 212 3.79 -0.52 -6.00
CA LYS A 212 2.74 0.40 -6.42
C LYS A 212 1.50 0.26 -5.54
N GLY A 213 0.95 1.39 -5.14
CA GLY A 213 -0.28 1.42 -4.36
C GLY A 213 -0.83 2.81 -4.05
N CYS A 214 -1.83 2.87 -3.17
CA CYS A 214 -2.57 4.12 -2.94
C CYS A 214 -1.71 5.21 -2.30
N SER A 215 -1.63 6.39 -2.93
CA SER A 215 -0.70 7.47 -2.56
C SER A 215 -0.88 8.00 -1.15
N ILE A 216 -2.13 8.08 -0.67
CA ILE A 216 -2.41 8.57 0.69
C ILE A 216 -1.95 7.58 1.79
N LEU A 217 -1.70 6.32 1.43
CA LEU A 217 -1.18 5.31 2.36
C LEU A 217 0.33 5.15 2.21
N ILE A 218 0.82 5.02 0.97
CA ILE A 218 2.23 4.81 0.66
C ILE A 218 3.09 5.99 1.11
N LYS A 219 2.74 7.20 0.70
CA LYS A 219 3.61 8.37 0.91
C LYS A 219 3.91 8.58 2.41
N PRO A 220 2.90 8.55 3.29
CA PRO A 220 3.19 8.74 4.70
C PRO A 220 3.94 7.56 5.34
N GLN A 221 3.69 6.31 4.91
CA GLN A 221 4.43 5.12 5.37
C GLN A 221 5.92 5.14 4.94
N LEU A 222 6.21 5.65 3.74
CA LEU A 222 7.59 5.87 3.29
C LEU A 222 8.29 6.95 4.11
N ILE A 223 7.62 8.06 4.39
CA ILE A 223 8.18 9.11 5.26
C ILE A 223 8.54 8.54 6.63
N LYS A 224 7.70 7.69 7.22
CA LYS A 224 8.05 6.99 8.46
C LYS A 224 9.28 6.12 8.31
N LEU A 225 9.37 5.30 7.26
CA LEU A 225 10.54 4.47 7.02
C LEU A 225 11.83 5.30 7.01
N MET A 226 11.82 6.45 6.34
CA MET A 226 12.98 7.36 6.27
C MET A 226 13.27 8.06 7.62
N GLN A 227 12.26 8.25 8.47
CA GLN A 227 12.43 8.78 9.83
C GLN A 227 13.00 7.72 10.78
N ASP A 228 12.48 6.49 10.66
CA ASP A 228 12.84 5.33 11.45
C ASP A 228 14.27 4.83 11.12
N ASP A 229 14.69 4.96 9.86
CA ASP A 229 16.06 4.69 9.40
C ASP A 229 16.62 5.90 8.63
N PRO A 230 17.36 6.79 9.30
CA PRO A 230 17.96 7.97 8.69
C PRO A 230 19.03 7.67 7.62
N ASN A 231 19.52 6.44 7.50
CA ASN A 231 20.44 6.09 6.42
C ASN A 231 19.68 5.94 5.11
N LEU A 232 18.47 5.39 5.14
CA LEU A 232 17.57 5.35 3.97
C LEU A 232 17.15 6.75 3.51
N ALA A 233 17.15 7.74 4.41
CA ALA A 233 16.84 9.13 4.04
C ALA A 233 17.95 9.82 3.23
N LYS A 234 19.17 9.27 3.22
CA LYS A 234 20.36 9.85 2.60
C LYS A 234 20.69 9.25 1.23
N VAL A 235 20.05 8.16 0.88
CA VAL A 235 20.17 7.45 -0.41
C VAL A 235 18.99 7.81 -1.30
#